data_AF-A0A962ZLK1-F1
#
_entry.id   AF-A0A962ZLK1-F1
#
_cell.length_a   1.000
_cell.length_b   1.000
_cell.length_c   1.000
_cell.angle_alpha   90.00
_cell.angle_beta   90.00
_cell.angle_gamma   90.00
#
_symmetry.space_group_name_H-M   'P 1'
#
loop_
_entity.id
_entity.type
_entity.pdbx_description
1 polymer ?
#
loop_
_entity_poly.entity_id
_entity_poly.type
_entity_poly.pdbx_seq_one_letter_code
_entity_poly.pdbx_strand_id
1 'polypeptide(L)' 'MAERKATLTRDTLETQITVSVNLDGTGKAEFATGVPFLEHMLDQVARHGMIDLGVNATGDLHIDDH' A
#
# COMPACT_ATOMS: atom_id res chain seq x y z
N MET A 1 -22.71 2.42 12.11
CA MET A 1 -21.30 2.29 12.53
C MET A 1 -20.46 3.12 11.56
N ALA A 2 -19.35 3.70 12.01
CA ALA A 2 -18.46 4.44 11.11
C ALA A 2 -17.72 3.45 10.19
N GLU A 3 -17.47 3.83 8.95
CA GLU A 3 -16.67 3.02 8.02
C GLU A 3 -15.22 2.90 8.52
N ARG A 4 -14.66 1.68 8.53
CA ARG A 4 -13.26 1.44 8.92
C ARG A 4 -12.33 1.61 7.74
N LYS A 5 -12.33 2.83 7.19
CA LYS A 5 -11.53 3.22 6.02
C LYS A 5 -10.63 4.39 6.35
N ALA A 6 -9.43 4.39 5.76
CA ALA A 6 -8.50 5.50 5.87
C ALA A 6 -7.69 5.65 4.59
N THR A 7 -7.34 6.90 4.27
CA THR A 7 -6.34 7.22 3.25
C THR A 7 -5.37 8.22 3.85
N LEU A 8 -4.07 7.94 3.73
CA LEU A 8 -3.01 8.80 4.21
C LEU A 8 -1.96 9.00 3.14
N THR A 9 -1.37 10.20 3.13
CA THR A 9 -0.23 10.55 2.28
C THR A 9 0.93 10.99 3.18
N ARG A 10 2.14 10.57 2.84
CA ARG A 10 3.38 10.95 3.51
C ARG A 10 4.42 11.26 2.45
N ASP A 11 4.94 12.48 2.51
CA ASP A 11 5.96 12.96 1.60
C ASP A 11 7.22 13.36 2.37
N THR A 12 8.36 12.82 1.95
CA THR A 12 9.70 13.21 2.38
C THR A 12 10.56 13.52 1.17
N LEU A 13 11.84 13.83 1.41
CA LEU A 13 12.82 13.99 0.33
C LEU A 13 13.16 12.67 -0.37
N GLU A 14 13.06 11.55 0.35
CA GLU A 14 13.38 10.20 -0.15
C GLU A 14 12.18 9.55 -0.83
N THR A 15 10.98 9.72 -0.25
CA THR A 15 9.79 8.94 -0.64
C THR A 15 8.53 9.79 -0.69
N GLN A 16 7.64 9.49 -1.62
CA GLN A 16 6.28 10.03 -1.69
C GLN A 16 5.32 8.84 -1.73
N ILE A 17 4.47 8.73 -0.71
CA ILE A 17 3.68 7.52 -0.45
C ILE A 17 2.23 7.91 -0.19
N THR A 18 1.30 7.25 -0.87
CA THR A 18 -0.13 7.27 -0.55
C THR A 18 -0.62 5.86 -0.29
N VAL A 19 -1.29 5.66 0.84
CA VAL A 19 -1.90 4.39 1.24
C VAL A 19 -3.38 4.58 1.47
N SER A 20 -4.20 3.68 0.93
CA SER A 20 -5.62 3.55 1.24
C SER A 20 -5.91 2.16 1.83
N VAL A 21 -6.76 2.11 2.84
CA VAL A 21 -7.15 0.86 3.50
C VAL A 21 -8.65 0.85 3.77
N ASN A 22 -9.29 -0.27 3.49
CA ASN A 22 -10.64 -0.61 3.93
C ASN A 22 -10.61 -1.93 4.69
N LEU A 23 -10.77 -1.87 6.01
CA LEU A 23 -10.74 -3.05 6.87
C LEU A 23 -11.99 -3.94 6.73
N ASP A 24 -13.06 -3.42 6.12
CA ASP A 24 -14.29 -4.13 5.77
C ASP A 24 -14.31 -4.41 4.26
N GLY A 25 -13.22 -4.97 3.75
CA GLY A 25 -12.97 -5.15 2.32
C GLY A 25 -13.39 -6.51 1.75
N THR A 26 -12.95 -6.73 0.52
CA THR A 26 -13.14 -7.97 -0.25
C THR A 26 -11.82 -8.58 -0.71
N GLY A 27 -10.69 -8.00 -0.30
CA GLY A 27 -9.36 -8.39 -0.73
C GLY A 27 -8.91 -7.74 -2.04
N LYS A 28 -9.48 -6.59 -2.42
CA LYS A 28 -9.02 -5.83 -3.59
C LYS A 28 -7.69 -5.15 -3.29
N ALA A 29 -6.75 -5.25 -4.22
CA ALA A 29 -5.41 -4.72 -4.04
C ALA A 29 -4.94 -3.98 -5.29
N GLU A 30 -4.32 -2.82 -5.08
CA GLU A 30 -3.66 -2.04 -6.12
C GLU A 30 -2.33 -1.53 -5.58
N PHE A 31 -1.23 -1.96 -6.20
CA PHE A 31 0.12 -1.60 -5.76
C PHE A 31 0.93 -1.02 -6.91
N ALA A 32 1.67 0.04 -6.59
CA ALA A 32 2.71 0.62 -7.43
C ALA A 32 3.78 1.18 -6.50
N THR A 33 4.70 0.32 -6.04
CA THR A 33 5.80 0.71 -5.13
C THR A 33 7.14 0.75 -5.82
N GLY A 34 7.26 0.10 -6.98
CA GLY A 34 8.54 -0.11 -7.67
C GLY A 34 9.39 -1.23 -7.08
N VAL A 35 8.93 -1.90 -6.02
CA VAL A 35 9.59 -3.06 -5.38
C VAL A 35 8.69 -4.30 -5.54
N PRO A 36 8.85 -5.11 -6.60
CA PRO A 36 7.87 -6.15 -6.97
C PRO A 36 7.65 -7.22 -5.89
N PHE A 37 8.69 -7.55 -5.12
CA PHE A 37 8.55 -8.54 -4.05
C PHE A 37 7.69 -8.02 -2.89
N LEU A 38 7.79 -6.72 -2.56
CA LEU A 38 6.94 -6.08 -1.56
C LEU A 38 5.47 -6.10 -2.01
N GLU A 39 5.20 -5.76 -3.27
CA GLU A 39 3.85 -5.82 -3.84
C GLU A 39 3.26 -7.24 -3.74
N HIS A 40 4.06 -8.26 -4.04
CA HIS A 40 3.65 -9.65 -3.87
C HIS A 40 3.30 -9.99 -2.42
N MET A 41 4.08 -9.52 -1.44
CA MET A 41 3.80 -9.72 -0.02
C MET A 41 2.53 -8.99 0.44
N LEU A 42 2.31 -7.75 -0.02
CA LEU A 42 1.11 -6.98 0.31
C LEU A 42 -0.16 -7.59 -0.31
N ASP A 43 -0.07 -8.23 -1.49
CA ASP A 43 -1.21 -8.96 -2.08
C ASP A 43 -1.69 -10.09 -1.17
N GLN A 44 -0.76 -10.81 -0.52
CA GLN A 44 -1.12 -11.86 0.43
C GLN A 44 -1.89 -11.27 1.63
N VAL A 45 -1.46 -10.12 2.14
CA VAL A 45 -2.13 -9.43 3.25
C VAL A 45 -3.56 -9.03 2.86
N ALA A 46 -3.74 -8.39 1.70
CA ALA A 46 -5.07 -7.98 1.23
C ALA A 46 -5.99 -9.18 0.99
N ARG A 47 -5.51 -10.16 0.22
CA ARG A 47 -6.27 -11.35 -0.22
C ARG A 47 -6.69 -12.23 0.94
N HIS A 48 -5.75 -12.55 1.85
CA HIS A 48 -6.03 -13.45 2.97
C HIS A 48 -6.59 -12.74 4.19
N GLY A 49 -6.41 -11.42 4.30
CA GLY A 49 -7.00 -10.59 5.34
C GLY A 49 -8.41 -10.09 5.05
N MET A 50 -8.91 -10.25 3.80
CA MET A 50 -10.18 -9.65 3.34
C MET A 50 -10.21 -8.13 3.52
N ILE A 51 -9.08 -7.47 3.31
CA ILE A 51 -8.90 -6.02 3.41
C ILE A 51 -8.69 -5.48 2.00
N ASP A 52 -9.34 -4.36 1.66
CA ASP A 52 -8.96 -3.66 0.43
C ASP A 52 -7.77 -2.74 0.74
N LEU A 53 -6.70 -2.83 -0.04
CA LEU A 53 -5.44 -2.13 0.21
C LEU A 53 -4.89 -1.51 -1.08
N GLY A 54 -4.69 -0.20 -1.06
CA GLY A 54 -4.01 0.53 -2.13
C GLY A 54 -2.70 1.10 -1.61
N VAL A 55 -1.59 0.88 -2.33
CA VAL A 55 -0.29 1.51 -2.03
C VAL A 55 0.32 2.05 -3.30
N ASN A 56 0.51 3.36 -3.35
CA ASN A 56 1.30 4.03 -4.38
C ASN A 56 2.50 4.68 -3.70
N ALA A 57 3.71 4.27 -4.09
CA ALA A 57 4.95 4.78 -3.54
C ALA A 57 5.94 5.04 -4.68
N THR A 58 6.56 6.22 -4.63
CA THR A 58 7.74 6.55 -5.43
C THR A 58 8.87 6.89 -4.47
N GLY A 59 10.07 6.37 -4.72
CA GLY A 59 11.23 6.59 -3.88
C GLY A 59 12.54 6.50 -4.65
N ASP A 60 13.63 6.73 -3.95
CA ASP A 60 15.00 6.73 -4.45
C ASP A 60 15.59 5.31 -4.59
N LEU A 61 14.88 4.41 -5.30
CA LEU A 61 15.27 3.01 -5.58
C LEU A 61 16.65 2.81 -6.24
N HIS A 62 17.28 3.90 -6.68
CA HIS A 62 18.64 3.90 -7.21
C HIS A 62 19.71 3.92 -6.10
N ILE A 63 19.33 4.26 -4.87
CA ILE A 63 20.15 4.18 -3.66
C ILE A 63 20.00 2.76 -3.09
N ASP A 64 18.80 2.43 -2.61
CA ASP A 64 18.36 1.08 -2.22
C ASP A 64 16.83 1.02 -2.12
N ASP A 65 16.29 -0.11 -1.67
CA ASP A 65 14.86 -0.37 -1.46
C ASP A 65 14.40 -0.31 0.01
N HIS A 66 15.19 0.33 0.88
CA HIS A 66 14.90 0.48 2.32
C HIS A 66 13.66 1.35 2.59
#